data_AF-A0AAV1FWK0-F1
#
_entry.id   AF-A0AAV1FWK0-F1
#
_cell.length_a   1.000
_cell.length_b   1.000
_cell.length_c   1.000
_cell.angle_alpha   90.00
_cell.angle_beta   90.00
_cell.angle_gamma   90.00
#
_symmetry.space_group_name_H-M   'P 1'
#
loop_
_entity.id
_entity.type
_entity.pdbx_description
1 polymer ?
#
loop_
_entity_poly.entity_id
_entity_poly.type
_entity_poly.pdbx_seq_one_letter_code
_entity_poly.pdbx_strand_id
1 'polypeptide(L)'
;MGTENVVVRDRQRHLRRNDMDDRAAEGSYITGASTANQRIESWWGVMRKEGIEPWITLLAELKDEGFFAGDFIDKALSQFCFMPIIQ
;
A
#
# COMPACT_ATOMS: atom_id res chain seq x y z
N MET A 1 4.23 -9.85 -3.58
CA MET A 1 5.53 -9.73 -2.87
C MET A 1 6.27 -8.56 -3.50
N GLY A 2 6.46 -7.48 -2.74
CA GLY A 2 6.79 -6.16 -3.26
C GLY A 2 8.18 -6.09 -3.91
N THR A 3 8.20 -5.74 -5.19
CA THR A 3 9.39 -5.41 -5.98
C THR A 3 10.26 -4.34 -5.33
N GLU A 4 9.64 -3.39 -4.61
CA GLU A 4 10.35 -2.32 -3.91
C GLU A 4 11.23 -2.85 -2.76
N ASN A 5 10.74 -3.81 -1.97
CA ASN A 5 11.51 -4.38 -0.85
C ASN A 5 12.76 -5.12 -1.34
N VAL A 6 12.69 -5.73 -2.52
CA VAL A 6 13.82 -6.39 -3.18
C VAL A 6 14.88 -5.35 -3.58
N VAL A 7 14.45 -4.23 -4.17
CA VAL A 7 15.36 -3.13 -4.56
C VAL A 7 16.01 -2.49 -3.34
N VAL A 8 15.26 -2.26 -2.26
CA VAL A 8 15.78 -1.71 -1.00
C VAL A 8 16.81 -2.65 -0.37
N ARG A 9 16.53 -3.96 -0.32
CA ARG A 9 17.48 -4.97 0.13
C ARG A 9 18.79 -4.89 -0.63
N ASP A 10 18.73 -4.94 -1.96
CA ASP A 10 19.92 -5.03 -2.80
C ASP A 10 20.77 -3.76 -2.67
N ARG A 11 20.12 -2.59 -2.54
CA ARG A 11 20.81 -1.32 -2.28
C ARG A 11 21.50 -1.31 -0.91
N GLN A 12 20.81 -1.75 0.15
CA GLN A 12 21.40 -1.80 1.50
C GLN A 12 22.61 -2.71 1.55
N ARG A 13 22.52 -3.90 0.94
CA ARG A 13 23.62 -4.87 0.87
C ARG A 13 24.81 -4.32 0.10
N HIS A 14 24.55 -3.67 -1.04
CA HIS A 14 25.60 -3.09 -1.87
C HIS A 14 26.35 -1.97 -1.15
N LEU A 15 25.64 -1.09 -0.43
CA LEU A 15 26.23 0.04 0.28
C LEU A 15 27.09 -0.43 1.47
N ARG A 16 26.69 -1.51 2.15
CA ARG A 16 27.36 -2.03 3.36
C ARG A 16 28.25 -3.24 3.11
N ARG A 17 28.67 -3.47 1.86
CA ARG A 17 29.42 -4.67 1.46
C ARG A 17 30.83 -4.79 2.05
N ASN A 18 31.43 -3.66 2.48
CA ASN A 18 32.81 -3.58 2.98
C ASN A 18 32.88 -3.27 4.47
N ASP A 19 31.74 -3.21 5.16
CA ASP A 19 31.69 -2.94 6.60
C ASP A 19 32.13 -4.19 7.37
N MET A 20 32.61 -4.00 8.61
CA MET A 20 33.14 -5.07 9.47
C MET A 20 32.28 -5.31 10.71
N ASP A 21 31.05 -4.79 10.74
CA ASP A 21 30.10 -4.99 11.83
C ASP A 21 29.15 -6.17 11.55
N ASP A 22 28.43 -6.62 12.58
CA ASP A 22 27.48 -7.74 12.49
C ASP A 22 26.30 -7.47 11.53
N ARG A 23 26.16 -6.24 11.03
CA ARG A 23 25.11 -5.80 10.10
C ARG A 23 25.65 -5.52 8.69
N ALA A 24 26.87 -5.94 8.38
CA ALA A 24 27.45 -5.82 7.06
C ALA A 24 26.81 -6.80 6.06
N ALA A 25 26.88 -6.44 4.76
CA ALA A 25 26.44 -7.28 3.64
C ALA A 25 25.06 -7.94 3.87
N GLU A 26 24.97 -9.27 3.94
CA GLU A 26 23.70 -9.99 4.10
C GLU A 26 22.92 -9.59 5.38
N GLY A 27 23.62 -9.16 6.43
CA GLY A 27 23.03 -8.67 7.69
C GLY A 27 22.50 -7.24 7.63
N SER A 28 22.71 -6.53 6.52
CA SER A 28 22.31 -5.12 6.38
C SER A 28 20.82 -4.94 6.11
N TYR A 29 20.12 -6.01 5.75
CA TYR A 29 18.69 -6.00 5.43
C TYR A 29 17.99 -7.08 6.25
N ILE A 30 16.96 -6.66 6.99
CA ILE A 30 16.09 -7.56 7.73
C ILE A 30 14.79 -7.70 6.94
N THR A 31 14.48 -8.93 6.56
CA THR A 31 13.15 -9.26 6.03
C THR A 31 12.31 -9.81 7.16
N GLY A 32 11.14 -9.24 7.36
CA GLY A 32 10.17 -9.72 8.33
C GLY A 32 8.76 -9.51 7.79
N ALA A 33 7.81 -10.32 8.25
CA ALA A 33 6.40 -9.98 8.07
C ALA A 33 6.17 -8.61 8.70
N SER A 34 5.50 -7.70 7.99
CA SER A 34 5.06 -6.44 8.58
C SER A 34 3.93 -6.74 9.56
N THR A 35 4.27 -7.25 10.75
CA THR A 35 3.32 -7.63 11.81
C THR A 35 2.49 -6.44 12.23
N ALA A 36 3.05 -5.23 12.14
CA ALA A 36 2.33 -3.98 12.32
C ALA A 36 1.18 -3.80 11.32
N ASN A 37 1.38 -4.22 10.06
CA ASN A 37 0.39 -4.06 9.00
C ASN A 37 -0.57 -5.25 8.86
N GLN A 38 -0.28 -6.41 9.47
CA GLN A 38 -1.15 -7.60 9.39
C GLN A 38 -2.58 -7.35 9.86
N ARG A 39 -2.75 -6.54 10.92
CA ARG A 39 -4.09 -6.17 11.42
C ARG A 39 -4.86 -5.33 10.39
N ILE A 40 -4.18 -4.40 9.73
CA ILE A 40 -4.76 -3.53 8.70
C ILE A 40 -5.11 -4.36 7.46
N GLU A 41 -4.21 -5.23 7.01
CA GLU A 41 -4.43 -6.15 5.88
C GLU A 41 -5.59 -7.12 6.14
N SER A 42 -5.68 -7.68 7.35
CA SER A 42 -6.79 -8.53 7.76
C SER A 42 -8.12 -7.76 7.76
N TRP A 43 -8.13 -6.54 8.30
CA TRP A 43 -9.32 -5.69 8.30
C TRP A 43 -9.77 -5.32 6.89
N TRP A 44 -8.84 -4.94 6.00
CA TRP A 44 -9.14 -4.74 4.58
C TRP A 44 -9.70 -6.00 3.91
N GLY A 45 -9.19 -7.17 4.27
CA GLY A 45 -9.70 -8.45 3.79
C GLY A 45 -11.15 -8.72 4.23
N VAL A 46 -11.52 -8.35 5.46
CA VAL A 46 -12.92 -8.43 5.93
C VAL A 46 -13.79 -7.45 5.15
N MET A 47 -13.41 -6.16 5.07
CA MET A 47 -14.26 -5.17 4.40
C MET A 47 -14.52 -5.52 2.92
N ARG A 48 -13.51 -6.03 2.21
CA ARG A 48 -13.69 -6.48 0.82
C ARG A 48 -14.74 -7.58 0.69
N LYS A 49 -14.75 -8.54 1.61
CA LYS A 49 -15.77 -9.60 1.66
C LYS A 49 -17.15 -9.07 2.01
N GLU A 50 -17.22 -8.06 2.88
CA GLU A 50 -18.47 -7.43 3.32
C GLU A 50 -19.01 -6.36 2.35
N GLY A 51 -18.42 -6.23 1.16
CA GLY A 51 -19.06 -5.49 0.05
C GLY A 51 -18.45 -4.14 -0.30
N ILE A 52 -17.21 -3.83 0.12
CA ILE A 52 -16.53 -2.62 -0.40
C ILE A 52 -15.92 -2.82 -1.79
N GLU A 53 -15.78 -4.06 -2.27
CA GLU A 53 -15.14 -4.37 -3.56
C GLU A 53 -15.76 -3.60 -4.76
N PRO A 54 -17.10 -3.51 -4.90
CA PRO A 54 -17.72 -2.74 -5.99
C PRO A 54 -17.34 -1.26 -5.97
N TRP A 55 -17.19 -0.67 -4.78
CA TRP A 55 -16.79 0.73 -4.63
C TRP A 55 -15.32 0.95 -5.02
N ILE A 56 -14.45 0.00 -4.67
CA ILE A 56 -13.04 0.04 -5.09
C ILE A 56 -12.95 0.01 -6.61
N THR A 57 -13.68 -0.90 -7.26
CA THR A 57 -13.69 -1.01 -8.73
C THR A 57 -14.24 0.26 -9.38
N LEU A 58 -15.40 0.77 -8.93
CA LEU A 58 -16.00 1.99 -9.47
C LEU A 58 -15.06 3.20 -9.40
N LEU A 59 -14.42 3.40 -8.24
CA LEU A 59 -13.49 4.53 -8.06
C LEU A 59 -12.20 4.37 -8.88
N ALA A 60 -11.77 3.12 -9.11
CA ALA A 60 -10.64 2.84 -9.99
C ALA A 60 -10.98 3.14 -11.46
N GLU A 61 -12.15 2.73 -11.93
CA GLU A 61 -12.64 3.02 -13.29
C GLU A 61 -12.73 4.53 -13.54
N LEU A 62 -13.28 5.31 -12.59
CA LEU A 62 -13.33 6.78 -12.70
C LEU A 62 -11.94 7.40 -12.85
N LYS A 63 -10.94 6.86 -12.16
CA LYS A 63 -9.56 7.31 -12.29
C LYS A 63 -8.97 6.95 -13.64
N ASP A 64 -9.16 5.72 -14.09
CA ASP A 64 -8.58 5.22 -15.35
C ASP A 64 -9.20 5.92 -16.57
N GLU A 65 -10.48 6.32 -16.49
CA GLU A 65 -11.15 7.13 -17.51
C GLU A 65 -10.81 8.63 -17.46
N GLY A 66 -10.05 9.06 -16.45
CA GLY A 66 -9.64 10.46 -16.28
C GLY A 66 -10.70 11.36 -15.64
N PHE A 67 -11.76 10.79 -15.08
CA PHE A 67 -12.79 11.50 -14.30
C PHE A 67 -12.38 11.74 -12.83
N PHE A 68 -11.25 11.18 -12.39
CA PHE A 68 -10.74 11.35 -11.03
C PHE A 68 -9.22 11.57 -11.05
N ALA A 69 -8.78 12.80 -10.78
CA ALA A 69 -7.37 13.18 -10.68
C ALA A 69 -6.81 13.03 -9.26
N GLY A 70 -7.69 12.86 -8.27
CA GLY A 70 -7.34 12.72 -6.85
C GLY A 70 -7.04 14.05 -6.16
N ASP A 71 -7.47 15.17 -6.76
CA ASP A 71 -7.33 16.49 -6.18
C ASP A 71 -8.33 16.71 -5.03
N PHE A 72 -8.35 17.93 -4.48
CA PHE A 72 -9.26 18.27 -3.40
C PHE A 72 -10.73 18.20 -3.81
N ILE A 73 -11.08 18.63 -5.03
CA ILE A 73 -12.45 18.67 -5.53
C ILE A 73 -12.95 17.25 -5.72
N ASP A 74 -12.14 16.37 -6.32
CA ASP A 74 -12.48 14.96 -6.53
C ASP A 74 -12.83 14.25 -5.22
N LYS A 75 -12.04 14.51 -4.17
CA LYS A 75 -12.25 13.96 -2.83
C LYS A 75 -13.50 14.51 -2.18
N ALA A 76 -13.73 15.83 -2.28
CA ALA A 76 -14.91 16.48 -1.71
C ALA A 76 -16.21 15.97 -2.39
N LEU A 77 -16.21 15.83 -3.71
CA LEU A 77 -17.34 15.28 -4.46
C LEU A 77 -17.60 13.81 -4.10
N SER A 78 -16.54 13.01 -4.01
CA SER A 78 -16.68 11.60 -3.61
C SER A 78 -17.30 11.46 -2.22
N GLN A 79 -16.85 12.28 -1.27
CA GLN A 79 -17.44 12.32 0.07
C GLN A 79 -18.90 12.75 0.03
N PHE A 80 -19.23 13.80 -0.71
CA PHE A 80 -20.61 14.28 -0.83
C PHE A 80 -21.55 13.22 -1.44
N CYS A 81 -21.10 12.53 -2.51
CA CYS A 81 -21.92 11.55 -3.23
C CYS A 81 -22.06 10.21 -2.49
N PHE A 82 -20.98 9.71 -1.89
CA PHE A 82 -20.92 8.33 -1.40
C PHE A 82 -21.08 8.19 0.12
N MET A 83 -20.76 9.22 0.91
CA MET A 83 -20.92 9.17 2.38
C MET A 83 -22.37 8.90 2.84
N PRO A 84 -23.42 9.38 2.15
CA PRO A 84 -24.80 9.00 2.49
C PRO A 84 -25.15 7.54 2.20
N ILE A 85 -24.42 6.89 1.28
CA ILE A 85 -24.66 5.52 0.83
C ILE A 85 -23.88 4.51 1.68
N ILE A 86 -22.70 4.91 2.15
CA ILE A 86 -21.84 4.14 3.03
C ILE A 86 -22.22 4.51 4.49
N GLN A 87 -23.28 3.87 5.01
CA GLN A 87 -23.69 3.96 6.43
C GLN A 87 -23.47 2.64 7.16
#